data_AF-A0A2N0PHB7-F1
#
_entry.id   AF-A0A2N0PHB7-F1
#
_cell.length_a   1.000
_cell.length_b   1.000
_cell.length_c   1.000
_cell.angle_alpha   90.00
_cell.angle_beta   90.00
_cell.angle_gamma   90.00
#
_symmetry.space_group_name_H-M   'P 1'
#
loop_
_entity.id
_entity.type
_entity.pdbx_description
1 polymer ?
#
loop_
_entity_poly.entity_id
_entity_poly.type
_entity_poly.pdbx_seq_one_letter_code
_entity_poly.pdbx_strand_id
1 'polypeptide(L)'
;MAFNDHLIQRGYNSTVNFRPIHPPIQHNSNVPNTLRNMDLITKLFDDLKISEDLQDIATTLAPFVDLEFFTDGSYDSTNSQAGFSMGYGWTTSNLFNSNITYNGSLQFFPSLTKAETMAILTALVVCPEFGKIIIHTDSQAAIDSFHKSKNLHTISPRRFNKINNNILWSSIHFIIKFLSLKVKLLKVKAHSGHQFNDIADIQAKLGRTQPIPTTIIHDHLPNQTITLNWNNEIPLDKDVRKCVGTILNYRRLDNHLNHASLESIKDDTKNLLINWALSSKWFNYNGRNDTTSPLHTKDLKWKIRCSTLTLPTLDILNRNFPLLIKDRTQCLSCHNHVETNIHLWECSDNYELIKSSFIQMGDILINLLKSHADRLSLVISDSIKYSPTFRWAYRSEPIHPVAFLLLKSYISNDLLGIFRAHINTMKHIVKLIMPYMHQCSILIKIHIWKARNQKWKALRDVWGITKKSFTKYRDIFSRNQRTAAALNRPVVIDNNRDMERGYINPFNDFRNFKLDKDFLFILFSSSNFLHSGSFFSHLDEVFSFNNVIINNSPFNFAIYNV
;
A
#
# COMPACT_ATOMS: atom_id res chain seq x y z
N MET A 1 -11.34 -14.84 -26.31
CA MET A 1 -12.67 -14.23 -26.35
C MET A 1 -13.09 -13.99 -24.92
N ALA A 2 -13.35 -12.74 -24.57
CA ALA A 2 -13.59 -12.35 -23.18
C ALA A 2 -14.91 -12.97 -22.71
N PHE A 3 -15.01 -13.35 -21.44
CA PHE A 3 -16.28 -13.75 -20.81
C PHE A 3 -17.39 -12.70 -21.05
N ASN A 4 -16.98 -11.44 -21.24
CA ASN A 4 -17.82 -10.32 -21.63
C ASN A 4 -18.48 -10.52 -23.01
N ASP A 5 -17.79 -11.07 -24.01
CA ASP A 5 -18.34 -11.35 -25.34
C ASP A 5 -19.46 -12.40 -25.27
N HIS A 6 -19.31 -13.38 -24.37
CA HIS A 6 -20.34 -14.42 -24.14
C HIS A 6 -21.59 -13.86 -23.45
N LEU A 7 -21.45 -12.90 -22.52
CA LEU A 7 -22.59 -12.25 -21.86
C LEU A 7 -23.36 -11.35 -22.83
N ILE A 8 -22.64 -10.63 -23.70
CA ILE A 8 -23.18 -9.80 -24.78
C ILE A 8 -23.94 -10.68 -25.80
N GLN A 9 -23.37 -11.82 -26.20
CA GLN A 9 -23.99 -12.75 -27.15
C GLN A 9 -25.25 -13.44 -26.62
N ARG A 10 -25.43 -13.54 -25.29
CA ARG A 10 -26.66 -14.07 -24.67
C ARG A 10 -27.75 -13.03 -24.41
N GLY A 11 -27.57 -11.79 -24.89
CA GLY A 11 -28.61 -10.75 -24.81
C GLY A 11 -28.67 -9.97 -23.49
N TYR A 12 -27.66 -10.07 -22.62
CA TYR A 12 -27.58 -9.31 -21.36
C TYR A 12 -26.94 -7.93 -21.56
N ASN A 13 -27.31 -7.24 -22.64
CA ASN A 13 -26.82 -5.90 -22.93
C ASN A 13 -27.73 -4.85 -22.30
N SER A 14 -27.17 -4.07 -21.38
CA SER A 14 -27.64 -2.72 -21.02
C SER A 14 -29.07 -2.63 -20.46
N THR A 15 -29.18 -2.08 -19.25
CA THR A 15 -30.45 -1.73 -18.59
C THR A 15 -31.31 -0.72 -19.38
N VAL A 16 -30.83 -0.19 -20.50
CA VAL A 16 -31.60 0.72 -21.36
C VAL A 16 -32.77 0.01 -22.06
N ASN A 17 -32.71 -1.31 -22.30
CA ASN A 17 -33.71 -2.03 -23.11
C ASN A 17 -34.60 -3.02 -22.34
N PHE A 18 -34.46 -3.16 -21.02
CA PHE A 18 -35.34 -3.99 -20.17
C PHE A 18 -36.39 -3.14 -19.42
N ARG A 19 -36.88 -2.07 -20.04
CA ARG A 19 -38.06 -1.35 -19.54
C ARG A 19 -39.30 -2.15 -19.93
N PRO A 20 -40.22 -2.50 -19.01
CA PRO A 20 -41.59 -2.76 -19.40
C PRO A 20 -42.12 -1.53 -20.14
N ILE A 21 -42.58 -1.71 -21.37
CA ILE A 21 -43.33 -0.69 -22.11
C ILE A 21 -44.64 -0.52 -21.35
N HIS A 22 -44.68 0.47 -20.46
CA HIS A 22 -45.75 0.77 -19.50
C HIS A 22 -45.90 -0.23 -18.34
N PRO A 23 -45.96 0.22 -17.08
CA PRO A 23 -46.50 -0.60 -16.00
C PRO A 23 -47.99 -0.89 -16.27
N PRO A 24 -48.56 -2.01 -15.77
CA PRO A 24 -50.00 -2.21 -15.81
C PRO A 24 -50.68 -1.04 -15.09
N ILE A 25 -51.45 -0.24 -15.82
CA ILE A 25 -52.30 0.78 -15.22
C ILE A 25 -53.35 0.05 -14.39
N GLN A 26 -53.13 -0.04 -13.08
CA GLN A 26 -54.22 -0.34 -12.16
C GLN A 26 -55.06 0.93 -12.05
N HIS A 27 -56.16 0.98 -12.79
CA HIS A 27 -57.21 1.95 -12.55
C HIS A 27 -57.73 1.74 -11.12
N ASN A 28 -57.69 2.83 -10.34
CA ASN A 28 -58.10 3.01 -8.94
C ASN A 28 -57.06 2.67 -7.86
N SER A 29 -56.35 3.70 -7.42
CA SER A 29 -56.67 4.38 -6.15
C SER A 29 -55.69 5.54 -5.91
N ASN A 30 -56.18 6.64 -5.35
CA ASN A 30 -55.46 7.86 -4.98
C ASN A 30 -54.01 7.60 -4.49
N VAL A 31 -53.00 7.88 -5.33
CA VAL A 31 -51.61 8.01 -4.88
C VAL A 31 -51.53 9.33 -4.12
N PRO A 32 -51.32 9.35 -2.80
CA PRO A 32 -51.19 10.60 -2.06
C PRO A 32 -49.89 11.28 -2.48
N ASN A 33 -49.94 12.62 -2.56
CA ASN A 33 -48.87 13.60 -2.40
C ASN A 33 -47.42 13.08 -2.38
N THR A 34 -46.61 13.54 -3.35
CA THR A 34 -45.13 13.57 -3.34
C THR A 34 -44.44 12.40 -2.63
N LEU A 35 -44.04 11.40 -3.41
CA LEU A 35 -43.17 10.31 -2.98
C LEU A 35 -41.91 10.87 -2.29
N ARG A 36 -41.84 10.77 -0.97
CA ARG A 36 -40.78 11.40 -0.16
C ARG A 36 -39.39 10.86 -0.44
N ASN A 37 -39.30 9.65 -0.97
CA ASN A 37 -38.06 9.07 -1.48
C ASN A 37 -37.54 9.79 -2.74
N MET A 38 -38.38 10.47 -3.54
CA MET A 38 -37.92 11.26 -4.69
C MET A 38 -37.03 12.43 -4.26
N ASP A 39 -37.45 13.15 -3.21
CA ASP A 39 -36.66 14.24 -2.60
C ASP A 39 -35.37 13.73 -1.96
N LEU A 40 -35.38 12.48 -1.50
CA LEU A 40 -34.21 11.85 -0.90
C LEU A 40 -33.20 11.45 -1.97
N ILE A 41 -33.66 10.93 -3.12
CA ILE A 41 -32.80 10.55 -4.25
C ILE A 41 -32.06 11.79 -4.78
N THR A 42 -32.76 12.90 -5.05
CA THR A 42 -32.12 14.13 -5.55
C THR A 42 -31.12 14.73 -4.57
N LYS A 43 -31.32 14.53 -3.26
CA LYS A 43 -30.36 14.99 -2.24
C LYS A 43 -29.13 14.11 -2.17
N LEU A 44 -29.27 12.80 -2.34
CA LEU A 44 -28.19 11.83 -2.14
C LEU A 44 -27.34 11.58 -3.38
N PHE A 45 -27.88 11.74 -4.59
CA PHE A 45 -27.18 11.42 -5.83
C PHE A 45 -26.96 12.69 -6.65
N ASP A 46 -25.71 12.91 -7.08
CA ASP A 46 -25.29 14.12 -7.81
C ASP A 46 -25.59 14.03 -9.31
N ASP A 47 -25.47 12.83 -9.87
CA ASP A 47 -25.69 12.62 -11.30
C ASP A 47 -27.19 12.59 -11.63
N LEU A 48 -27.59 13.40 -12.62
CA LEU A 48 -28.98 13.55 -13.04
C LEU A 48 -29.54 12.23 -13.58
N LYS A 49 -28.78 11.50 -14.39
CA LYS A 49 -29.26 10.26 -15.01
C LYS A 49 -29.46 9.16 -13.98
N ILE A 50 -28.50 9.00 -13.06
CA ILE A 50 -28.64 8.07 -11.93
C ILE A 50 -29.85 8.44 -11.07
N SER A 51 -30.06 9.73 -10.82
CA SER A 51 -31.20 10.20 -10.03
C SER A 51 -32.53 9.89 -10.72
N GLU A 52 -32.66 10.20 -12.01
CA GLU A 52 -33.85 9.89 -12.83
C GLU A 52 -34.14 8.38 -12.86
N ASP A 53 -33.13 7.54 -13.11
CA ASP A 53 -33.29 6.09 -13.15
C ASP A 53 -33.80 5.55 -11.79
N LEU A 54 -33.26 6.04 -10.68
CA LEU A 54 -33.72 5.64 -9.34
C LEU A 54 -35.13 6.17 -9.01
N GLN A 55 -35.50 7.35 -9.49
CA GLN A 55 -36.82 7.94 -9.32
C GLN A 55 -37.90 7.18 -10.10
N ASP A 56 -37.59 6.75 -11.33
CA ASP A 56 -38.49 5.92 -12.14
C ASP A 56 -38.78 4.58 -11.45
N ILE A 57 -37.72 3.96 -10.91
CA ILE A 57 -37.84 2.73 -10.13
C ILE A 57 -38.65 2.97 -8.85
N ALA A 58 -38.37 4.05 -8.12
CA ALA A 58 -39.11 4.43 -6.92
C ALA A 58 -40.62 4.61 -7.21
N THR A 59 -40.96 5.23 -8.34
CA THR A 59 -42.34 5.37 -8.79
C THR A 59 -42.99 4.02 -9.07
N THR A 60 -42.25 3.11 -9.72
CA THR A 60 -42.73 1.76 -10.03
C THR A 60 -42.95 0.92 -8.77
N LEU A 61 -42.10 1.10 -7.76
CA LEU A 61 -42.15 0.37 -6.49
C LEU A 61 -43.12 0.99 -5.46
N ALA A 62 -43.60 2.21 -5.70
CA ALA A 62 -44.48 2.93 -4.78
C ALA A 62 -45.71 2.14 -4.26
N PRO A 63 -46.38 1.30 -5.07
CA PRO A 63 -47.53 0.53 -4.60
C PRO A 63 -47.20 -0.62 -3.62
N PHE A 64 -45.93 -0.99 -3.47
CA PHE A 64 -45.51 -2.21 -2.77
C PHE A 64 -44.93 -1.92 -1.39
N VAL A 65 -45.64 -2.28 -0.32
CA VAL A 65 -45.19 -2.07 1.06
C VAL A 65 -44.21 -3.17 1.52
N ASP A 66 -44.40 -4.40 1.05
CA ASP A 66 -43.52 -5.53 1.35
C ASP A 66 -42.63 -5.79 0.13
N LEU A 67 -41.31 -5.60 0.28
CA LEU A 67 -40.35 -5.77 -0.81
C LEU A 67 -39.21 -6.69 -0.41
N GLU A 68 -38.83 -7.56 -1.33
CA GLU A 68 -37.70 -8.49 -1.19
C GLU A 68 -36.70 -8.26 -2.31
N PHE A 69 -35.43 -8.04 -1.93
CA PHE A 69 -34.32 -7.77 -2.84
C PHE A 69 -33.21 -8.80 -2.67
N PHE A 70 -32.56 -9.15 -3.78
CA PHE A 70 -31.26 -9.81 -3.81
C PHE A 70 -30.21 -8.81 -4.27
N THR A 71 -29.12 -8.68 -3.51
CA THR A 71 -28.08 -7.66 -3.75
C THR A 71 -26.71 -8.31 -3.82
N ASP A 72 -25.87 -7.83 -4.74
CA ASP A 72 -24.48 -8.29 -4.89
C ASP A 72 -23.52 -7.14 -5.29
N GLY A 73 -22.24 -7.35 -5.04
CA GLY A 73 -21.14 -6.48 -5.42
C GLY A 73 -20.03 -7.23 -6.14
N SER A 74 -19.46 -6.61 -7.17
CA SER A 74 -18.38 -7.15 -7.97
C SER A 74 -17.14 -6.27 -7.85
N TYR A 75 -15.98 -6.89 -7.66
CA TYR A 75 -14.68 -6.21 -7.67
C TYR A 75 -13.67 -6.95 -8.55
N ASP A 76 -13.01 -6.20 -9.44
CA ASP A 76 -11.97 -6.70 -10.32
C ASP A 76 -10.85 -5.66 -10.44
N SER A 77 -9.68 -6.00 -9.92
CA SER A 77 -8.51 -5.12 -9.93
C SER A 77 -7.89 -4.94 -11.32
N THR A 78 -8.22 -5.79 -12.29
CA THR A 78 -7.65 -5.75 -13.65
C THR A 78 -8.50 -4.92 -14.61
N ASN A 79 -9.74 -4.60 -14.23
CA ASN A 79 -10.71 -3.95 -15.09
C ASN A 79 -10.54 -2.43 -15.23
N SER A 80 -9.54 -1.82 -14.57
CA SER A 80 -9.29 -0.37 -14.59
C SER A 80 -9.05 0.21 -15.99
N GLN A 81 -8.75 -0.63 -16.99
CA GLN A 81 -8.52 -0.23 -18.37
C GLN A 81 -9.78 -0.30 -19.26
N ALA A 82 -10.84 -1.00 -18.83
CA ALA A 82 -12.05 -1.26 -19.63
C ALA A 82 -13.35 -0.77 -18.98
N GLY A 83 -13.29 -0.29 -17.73
CA GLY A 83 -14.43 0.22 -16.98
C GLY A 83 -14.04 0.50 -15.53
N PHE A 84 -15.02 0.52 -14.63
CA PHE A 84 -14.74 0.68 -13.21
C PHE A 84 -14.32 -0.65 -12.58
N SER A 85 -13.46 -0.57 -11.56
CA SER A 85 -13.00 -1.75 -10.81
C SER A 85 -14.10 -2.35 -9.92
N MET A 86 -15.16 -1.60 -9.63
CA MET A 86 -16.27 -2.02 -8.80
C MET A 86 -17.60 -1.79 -9.49
N GLY A 87 -18.50 -2.75 -9.36
CA GLY A 87 -19.89 -2.65 -9.80
C GLY A 87 -20.80 -3.26 -8.75
N TYR A 88 -22.02 -2.75 -8.65
CA TYR A 88 -23.03 -3.25 -7.72
C TYR A 88 -24.32 -3.51 -8.48
N GLY A 89 -25.15 -4.40 -7.96
CA GLY A 89 -26.42 -4.71 -8.61
C GLY A 89 -27.40 -5.40 -7.69
N TRP A 90 -28.67 -5.31 -8.05
CA TRP A 90 -29.74 -5.97 -7.31
C TRP A 90 -30.95 -6.30 -8.19
N THR A 91 -31.79 -7.20 -7.70
CA THR A 91 -33.09 -7.56 -8.29
C THR A 91 -34.15 -7.71 -7.21
N THR A 92 -35.40 -7.38 -7.53
CA THR A 92 -36.55 -7.77 -6.69
C THR A 92 -36.90 -9.24 -6.92
N SER A 93 -37.51 -9.90 -5.93
CA SER A 93 -37.96 -11.31 -6.03
C SER A 93 -39.45 -11.53 -5.79
N ASN A 94 -40.17 -10.58 -5.19
CA ASN A 94 -41.55 -10.77 -4.73
C ASN A 94 -42.60 -9.93 -5.46
N LEU A 95 -42.28 -9.40 -6.65
CA LEU A 95 -43.22 -8.64 -7.48
C LEU A 95 -43.98 -9.56 -8.44
N PHE A 96 -45.30 -9.35 -8.57
CA PHE A 96 -46.10 -10.07 -9.54
C PHE A 96 -45.78 -9.58 -10.97
N ASN A 97 -45.56 -10.51 -11.91
CA ASN A 97 -45.32 -10.34 -13.36
C ASN A 97 -43.90 -9.97 -13.83
N SER A 98 -43.10 -9.21 -13.08
CA SER A 98 -41.71 -8.92 -13.50
C SER A 98 -40.79 -8.51 -12.36
N ASN A 99 -39.56 -8.98 -12.42
CA ASN A 99 -38.50 -8.53 -11.51
C ASN A 99 -37.95 -7.20 -12.01
N ILE A 100 -37.72 -6.27 -11.09
CA ILE A 100 -37.01 -5.02 -11.35
C ILE A 100 -35.55 -5.22 -11.00
N THR A 101 -34.65 -4.86 -11.92
CA THR A 101 -33.21 -4.97 -11.75
C THR A 101 -32.55 -3.60 -11.87
N TYR A 102 -31.51 -3.37 -11.09
CA TYR A 102 -30.69 -2.17 -11.20
C TYR A 102 -29.20 -2.50 -11.01
N ASN A 103 -28.34 -1.72 -11.64
CA ASN A 103 -26.90 -1.83 -11.47
C ASN A 103 -26.21 -0.47 -11.64
N GLY A 104 -24.99 -0.37 -11.12
CA GLY A 104 -24.15 0.82 -11.26
C GLY A 104 -22.69 0.53 -10.98
N SER A 105 -21.82 1.51 -11.25
CA SER A 105 -20.39 1.44 -10.95
C SER A 105 -20.02 2.31 -9.75
N LEU A 106 -18.85 2.04 -9.17
CA LEU A 106 -18.29 2.82 -8.06
C LEU A 106 -16.84 3.19 -8.32
N GLN A 107 -16.45 4.32 -7.76
CA GLN A 107 -15.07 4.81 -7.76
C GLN A 107 -14.48 4.91 -6.35
N PHE A 108 -13.15 4.99 -6.33
CA PHE A 108 -12.29 5.16 -5.15
C PHE A 108 -12.40 4.05 -4.09
N PHE A 109 -11.27 3.77 -3.44
CA PHE A 109 -11.17 2.79 -2.36
C PHE A 109 -11.80 1.43 -2.68
N PRO A 110 -11.35 0.76 -3.76
CA PRO A 110 -12.09 -0.36 -4.26
C PRO A 110 -12.04 -1.57 -3.32
N SER A 111 -13.21 -2.16 -3.06
CA SER A 111 -13.37 -3.37 -2.26
C SER A 111 -14.72 -4.01 -2.54
N LEU A 112 -14.80 -5.33 -2.47
CA LEU A 112 -16.05 -6.08 -2.64
C LEU A 112 -17.14 -5.58 -1.68
N THR A 113 -16.79 -5.37 -0.41
CA THR A 113 -17.72 -4.87 0.61
C THR A 113 -18.27 -3.48 0.32
N LYS A 114 -17.51 -2.59 -0.34
CA LYS A 114 -18.03 -1.28 -0.74
C LYS A 114 -19.10 -1.41 -1.84
N ALA A 115 -18.88 -2.29 -2.81
CA ALA A 115 -19.86 -2.59 -3.85
C ALA A 115 -21.15 -3.20 -3.26
N GLU A 116 -21.03 -4.20 -2.39
CA GLU A 116 -22.18 -4.82 -1.71
C GLU A 116 -22.94 -3.80 -0.86
N THR A 117 -22.24 -2.90 -0.16
CA THR A 117 -22.88 -1.84 0.65
C THR A 117 -23.67 -0.86 -0.23
N MET A 118 -23.17 -0.52 -1.41
CA MET A 118 -23.90 0.34 -2.36
C MET A 118 -25.13 -0.36 -2.96
N ALA A 119 -25.05 -1.66 -3.23
CA ALA A 119 -26.22 -2.43 -3.68
C ALA A 119 -27.35 -2.34 -2.64
N ILE A 120 -27.03 -2.48 -1.35
CA ILE A 120 -27.99 -2.32 -0.25
C ILE A 120 -28.54 -0.89 -0.20
N LEU A 121 -27.69 0.13 -0.32
CA LEU A 121 -28.10 1.53 -0.28
C LEU A 121 -29.09 1.86 -1.39
N THR A 122 -28.77 1.50 -2.63
CA THR A 122 -29.60 1.79 -3.80
C THR A 122 -30.87 0.97 -3.84
N ALA A 123 -30.89 -0.25 -3.28
CA ALA A 123 -32.13 -1.00 -3.10
C ALA A 123 -33.04 -0.34 -2.06
N LEU A 124 -32.51 0.22 -0.98
CA LEU A 124 -33.30 0.86 0.08
C LEU A 124 -33.85 2.23 -0.32
N VAL A 125 -33.11 3.02 -1.12
CA VAL A 125 -33.52 4.39 -1.44
C VAL A 125 -34.75 4.44 -2.35
N VAL A 126 -34.97 3.40 -3.16
CA VAL A 126 -36.13 3.29 -4.06
C VAL A 126 -37.39 2.74 -3.39
N CYS A 127 -37.31 2.31 -2.12
CA CYS A 127 -38.45 1.77 -1.40
C CYS A 127 -39.45 2.87 -1.00
N PRO A 128 -40.76 2.56 -0.94
CA PRO A 128 -41.75 3.48 -0.39
C PRO A 128 -41.64 3.62 1.13
N GLU A 129 -42.25 4.69 1.65
CA GLU A 129 -42.30 4.94 3.09
C GLU A 129 -42.99 3.81 3.86
N PHE A 130 -42.54 3.59 5.09
CA PHE A 130 -43.05 2.57 6.01
C PHE A 130 -42.93 1.12 5.49
N GLY A 131 -42.17 0.92 4.39
CA GLY A 131 -41.98 -0.38 3.78
C GLY A 131 -41.28 -1.39 4.69
N LYS A 132 -41.64 -2.66 4.55
CA LYS A 132 -40.99 -3.79 5.19
C LYS A 132 -40.11 -4.48 4.16
N ILE A 133 -38.80 -4.32 4.35
CA ILE A 133 -37.81 -4.67 3.34
C ILE A 133 -36.98 -5.86 3.82
N ILE A 134 -36.91 -6.89 3.00
CA ILE A 134 -36.04 -8.05 3.19
C ILE A 134 -34.93 -7.99 2.14
N ILE A 135 -33.67 -7.96 2.59
CA ILE A 135 -32.51 -7.95 1.70
C ILE A 135 -31.75 -9.26 1.86
N HIS A 136 -31.63 -9.99 0.77
CA HIS A 136 -30.84 -11.19 0.62
C HIS A 136 -29.47 -10.84 0.03
N THR A 137 -28.41 -11.20 0.72
CA THR A 137 -27.03 -11.01 0.26
C THR A 137 -26.16 -12.18 0.66
N ASP A 138 -25.18 -12.52 -0.17
CA ASP A 138 -24.15 -13.49 0.19
C ASP A 138 -22.96 -12.85 0.94
N SER A 139 -22.99 -11.55 1.20
CA SER A 139 -21.96 -10.87 1.99
C SER A 139 -22.22 -10.92 3.49
N GLN A 140 -21.51 -11.81 4.19
CA GLN A 140 -21.49 -11.78 5.65
C GLN A 140 -20.84 -10.48 6.17
N ALA A 141 -19.84 -9.96 5.46
CA ALA A 141 -19.14 -8.74 5.84
C ALA A 141 -20.06 -7.50 5.81
N ALA A 142 -20.96 -7.41 4.83
CA ALA A 142 -21.95 -6.34 4.76
C ALA A 142 -22.99 -6.45 5.89
N ILE A 143 -23.50 -7.66 6.16
CA ILE A 143 -24.45 -7.92 7.27
C ILE A 143 -23.83 -7.53 8.62
N ASP A 144 -22.62 -8.01 8.91
CA ASP A 144 -21.93 -7.70 10.16
C ASP A 144 -21.66 -6.20 10.30
N SER A 145 -21.30 -5.53 9.19
CA SER A 145 -21.05 -4.09 9.15
C SER A 145 -22.33 -3.27 9.34
N PHE A 146 -23.47 -3.72 8.80
CA PHE A 146 -24.78 -3.10 9.03
C PHE A 146 -25.15 -3.11 10.52
N HIS A 147 -25.04 -4.27 11.17
CA HIS A 147 -25.35 -4.39 12.60
C HIS A 147 -24.37 -3.58 13.48
N LYS A 148 -23.07 -3.65 13.16
CA LYS A 148 -22.05 -2.89 13.87
C LYS A 148 -22.24 -1.38 13.73
N SER A 149 -22.53 -0.90 12.52
CA SER A 149 -22.74 0.52 12.25
C SER A 149 -24.02 1.04 12.89
N LYS A 150 -25.12 0.28 12.84
CA LYS A 150 -26.40 0.62 13.50
C LYS A 150 -26.21 0.89 14.99
N ASN A 151 -25.43 0.06 15.67
CA ASN A 151 -25.15 0.22 17.09
C ASN A 151 -24.24 1.43 17.38
N LEU A 152 -23.23 1.67 16.54
CA LEU A 152 -22.22 2.70 16.80
C LEU A 152 -22.63 4.11 16.34
N HIS A 153 -23.54 4.20 15.38
CA HIS A 153 -24.00 5.46 14.79
C HIS A 153 -24.59 6.42 15.82
N THR A 154 -25.18 5.90 16.90
CA THR A 154 -25.76 6.69 17.99
C THR A 154 -24.87 6.77 19.23
N ILE A 155 -23.93 5.83 19.41
CA ILE A 155 -23.15 5.70 20.65
C ILE A 155 -21.81 6.45 20.57
N SER A 156 -21.12 6.39 19.43
CA SER A 156 -19.77 6.93 19.33
C SER A 156 -19.40 7.32 17.90
N PRO A 157 -19.52 8.62 17.54
CA PRO A 157 -19.08 9.12 16.24
C PRO A 157 -17.63 8.76 15.91
N ARG A 158 -16.75 8.78 16.92
CA ARG A 158 -15.34 8.36 16.78
C ARG A 158 -15.19 6.91 16.35
N ARG A 159 -15.96 5.98 16.93
CA ARG A 159 -15.89 4.55 16.56
C ARG A 159 -16.58 4.30 15.22
N PHE A 160 -17.64 5.05 14.92
CA PHE A 160 -18.33 5.00 13.64
C PHE A 160 -17.41 5.41 12.48
N ASN A 161 -16.64 6.51 12.63
CA ASN A 161 -15.66 6.97 11.63
C ASN A 161 -14.47 6.01 11.39
N LYS A 162 -14.34 4.95 12.19
CA LYS A 162 -13.35 3.88 11.96
C LYS A 162 -13.93 2.67 11.23
N ILE A 163 -15.24 2.64 10.99
CA ILE A 163 -15.89 1.63 10.17
C ILE A 163 -15.56 1.95 8.70
N ASN A 164 -15.22 0.94 7.92
CA ASN A 164 -15.02 1.12 6.48
C ASN A 164 -16.38 1.42 5.81
N ASN A 165 -16.35 2.27 4.78
CA ASN A 165 -17.53 2.75 4.06
C ASN A 165 -18.50 3.53 4.98
N ASN A 166 -17.99 4.29 5.96
CA ASN A 166 -18.82 5.00 6.94
C ASN A 166 -19.82 5.96 6.30
N ILE A 167 -19.48 6.60 5.17
CA ILE A 167 -20.38 7.45 4.38
C ILE A 167 -21.60 6.64 3.93
N LEU A 168 -21.36 5.51 3.25
CA LEU A 168 -22.44 4.66 2.75
C LEU A 168 -23.33 4.13 3.89
N TRP A 169 -22.72 3.72 5.01
CA TRP A 169 -23.49 3.31 6.18
C TRP A 169 -24.30 4.47 6.78
N SER A 170 -23.76 5.68 6.83
CA SER A 170 -24.49 6.85 7.33
C SER A 170 -25.68 7.16 6.42
N SER A 171 -25.50 7.10 5.10
CA SER A 171 -26.58 7.24 4.12
C SER A 171 -27.65 6.15 4.27
N ILE A 172 -27.26 4.88 4.45
CA ILE A 172 -28.21 3.79 4.70
C ILE A 172 -29.04 4.05 5.96
N HIS A 173 -28.40 4.41 7.08
CA HIS A 173 -29.12 4.71 8.33
C HIS A 173 -30.01 5.95 8.20
N PHE A 174 -29.58 6.94 7.42
CA PHE A 174 -30.39 8.11 7.09
C PHE A 174 -31.63 7.74 6.26
N ILE A 175 -31.47 6.95 5.19
CA ILE A 175 -32.58 6.45 4.35
C ILE A 175 -33.59 5.69 5.20
N ILE A 176 -33.13 4.72 5.99
CA ILE A 176 -34.00 3.89 6.84
C ILE A 176 -34.81 4.76 7.81
N LYS A 177 -34.16 5.76 8.43
CA LYS A 177 -34.82 6.67 9.36
C LYS A 177 -35.80 7.61 8.65
N PHE A 178 -35.40 8.18 7.51
CA PHE A 178 -36.19 9.15 6.76
C PHE A 178 -37.47 8.53 6.20
N LEU A 179 -37.36 7.34 5.61
CA LEU A 179 -38.50 6.59 5.03
C LEU A 179 -39.20 5.67 6.05
N SER A 180 -38.76 5.65 7.31
CA SER A 180 -39.32 4.80 8.37
C SER A 180 -39.38 3.30 8.02
N LEU A 181 -38.34 2.77 7.37
CA LEU A 181 -38.30 1.39 6.86
C LEU A 181 -38.09 0.35 7.97
N LYS A 182 -38.72 -0.81 7.82
CA LYS A 182 -38.44 -2.02 8.61
C LYS A 182 -37.55 -2.97 7.82
N VAL A 183 -36.24 -2.89 8.03
CA VAL A 183 -35.24 -3.64 7.24
C VAL A 183 -34.75 -4.90 7.95
N LYS A 184 -34.71 -6.03 7.24
CA LYS A 184 -34.10 -7.30 7.66
C LYS A 184 -33.09 -7.76 6.61
N LEU A 185 -31.85 -8.02 7.01
CA LEU A 185 -30.82 -8.61 6.14
C LEU A 185 -30.75 -10.13 6.40
N LEU A 186 -30.70 -10.92 5.33
CA LEU A 186 -30.63 -12.37 5.35
C LEU A 186 -29.44 -12.87 4.53
N LYS A 187 -28.66 -13.76 5.12
CA LYS A 187 -27.52 -14.39 4.45
C LYS A 187 -28.00 -15.46 3.46
N VAL A 188 -27.58 -15.34 2.21
CA VAL A 188 -27.72 -16.40 1.20
C VAL A 188 -26.39 -17.13 1.04
N LYS A 189 -26.41 -18.41 0.69
CA LYS A 189 -25.18 -19.17 0.45
C LYS A 189 -24.62 -18.80 -0.93
N ALA A 190 -23.39 -18.30 -0.98
CA ALA A 190 -22.70 -18.02 -2.24
C ALA A 190 -22.60 -19.31 -3.09
N HIS A 191 -22.75 -19.19 -4.41
CA HIS A 191 -22.65 -20.28 -5.38
C HIS A 191 -23.59 -21.47 -5.10
N SER A 192 -24.77 -21.21 -4.55
CA SER A 192 -25.81 -22.23 -4.28
C SER A 192 -26.76 -22.48 -5.45
N GLY A 193 -26.60 -21.77 -6.58
CA GLY A 193 -27.52 -21.84 -7.72
C GLY A 193 -28.87 -21.15 -7.46
N HIS A 194 -28.90 -20.18 -6.55
CA HIS A 194 -30.11 -19.43 -6.25
C HIS A 194 -30.36 -18.39 -7.35
N GLN A 195 -31.40 -18.59 -8.16
CA GLN A 195 -31.68 -17.79 -9.36
C GLN A 195 -31.58 -16.27 -9.16
N PHE A 196 -32.21 -15.72 -8.13
CA PHE A 196 -32.19 -14.26 -7.89
C PHE A 196 -30.82 -13.74 -7.42
N ASN A 197 -30.02 -14.58 -6.74
CA ASN A 197 -28.66 -14.23 -6.35
C ASN A 197 -27.75 -14.20 -7.58
N ASP A 198 -27.93 -15.17 -8.48
CA ASP A 198 -27.17 -15.23 -9.74
C ASP A 198 -27.52 -14.03 -10.65
N ILE A 199 -28.79 -13.59 -10.65
CA ILE A 199 -29.19 -12.33 -11.32
C ILE A 199 -28.45 -11.14 -10.69
N ALA A 200 -28.42 -11.03 -9.36
CA ALA A 200 -27.72 -9.93 -8.68
C ALA A 200 -26.21 -9.91 -8.99
N ASP A 201 -25.53 -11.08 -9.03
CA ASP A 201 -24.12 -11.20 -9.44
C ASP A 201 -23.89 -10.73 -10.87
N ILE A 202 -24.77 -11.14 -11.80
CA ILE A 202 -24.74 -10.65 -13.19
C ILE A 202 -24.90 -9.14 -13.24
N GLN A 203 -25.88 -8.59 -12.51
CA GLN A 203 -26.10 -7.14 -12.43
C GLN A 203 -24.88 -6.42 -11.86
N ALA A 204 -24.24 -6.94 -10.82
CA ALA A 204 -23.04 -6.34 -10.25
C ALA A 204 -21.85 -6.36 -11.23
N LYS A 205 -21.71 -7.43 -12.02
CA LYS A 205 -20.69 -7.52 -13.09
C LYS A 205 -20.97 -6.55 -14.23
N LEU A 206 -22.22 -6.40 -14.66
CA LEU A 206 -22.64 -5.40 -15.65
C LEU A 206 -22.48 -3.97 -15.11
N GLY A 207 -22.69 -3.78 -13.81
CA GLY A 207 -22.48 -2.50 -13.14
C GLY A 207 -21.08 -1.93 -13.37
N ARG A 208 -20.04 -2.78 -13.44
CA ARG A 208 -18.65 -2.35 -13.73
C ARG A 208 -18.48 -1.67 -15.09
N THR A 209 -19.35 -1.97 -16.05
CA THR A 209 -19.29 -1.41 -17.40
C THR A 209 -20.12 -0.12 -17.54
N GLN A 210 -20.80 0.32 -16.48
CA GLN A 210 -21.55 1.56 -16.53
C GLN A 210 -20.60 2.76 -16.68
N PRO A 211 -20.92 3.71 -17.58
CA PRO A 211 -20.01 4.81 -17.94
C PRO A 211 -19.87 5.86 -16.82
N ILE A 212 -20.85 5.95 -15.93
CA ILE A 212 -20.92 6.97 -14.88
C ILE A 212 -20.90 6.27 -13.52
N PRO A 213 -19.94 6.59 -12.62
CA PRO A 213 -19.88 6.01 -11.30
C PRO A 213 -20.86 6.70 -10.35
N THR A 214 -21.53 5.90 -9.54
CA THR A 214 -22.45 6.37 -8.51
C THR A 214 -21.70 7.02 -7.37
N THR A 215 -21.99 8.30 -7.11
CA THR A 215 -21.41 9.09 -6.03
C THR A 215 -22.50 9.57 -5.09
N ILE A 216 -22.21 9.57 -3.78
CA ILE A 216 -23.13 10.01 -2.74
C ILE A 216 -22.75 11.41 -2.27
N ILE A 217 -23.70 12.33 -2.37
CA ILE A 217 -23.64 13.63 -1.72
C ILE A 217 -23.84 13.39 -0.22
N HIS A 218 -22.88 13.82 0.60
CA HIS A 218 -22.80 13.43 2.01
C HIS A 218 -22.72 14.60 2.99
N ASP A 219 -22.60 15.84 2.50
CA ASP A 219 -22.46 17.04 3.33
C ASP A 219 -23.68 17.33 4.23
N HIS A 220 -24.85 16.84 3.83
CA HIS A 220 -26.11 17.04 4.55
C HIS A 220 -26.48 15.85 5.46
N LEU A 221 -25.61 14.85 5.62
CA LEU A 221 -25.91 13.67 6.44
C LEU A 221 -25.88 14.02 7.95
N PRO A 222 -26.93 13.71 8.73
CA PRO A 222 -27.12 14.22 10.11
C PRO A 222 -25.99 13.91 11.10
N ASN A 223 -25.20 12.87 10.85
CA ASN A 223 -24.15 12.38 11.76
C ASN A 223 -22.74 12.47 11.15
N GLN A 224 -22.59 13.20 10.04
CA GLN A 224 -21.34 13.34 9.31
C GLN A 224 -20.97 14.83 9.19
N THR A 225 -20.67 15.46 10.33
CA THR A 225 -20.44 16.91 10.44
C THR A 225 -19.27 17.40 9.58
N ILE A 226 -18.23 16.56 9.42
CA ILE A 226 -17.06 16.85 8.57
C ILE A 226 -16.65 15.55 7.89
N THR A 227 -16.48 15.61 6.56
CA THR A 227 -15.78 14.59 5.78
C THR A 227 -14.47 15.15 5.29
N LEU A 228 -13.38 14.43 5.53
CA LEU A 228 -12.07 14.83 5.00
C LEU A 228 -11.98 14.34 3.56
N ASN A 229 -11.58 15.24 2.66
CA ASN A 229 -11.36 14.93 1.26
C ASN A 229 -9.86 14.91 0.97
N TRP A 230 -9.39 13.86 0.31
CA TRP A 230 -8.05 13.82 -0.24
C TRP A 230 -8.04 14.55 -1.59
N ASN A 231 -7.13 15.52 -1.76
CA ASN A 231 -7.02 16.37 -2.94
C ASN A 231 -8.34 17.05 -3.37
N ASN A 232 -9.23 17.36 -2.41
CA ASN A 232 -10.57 17.92 -2.66
C ASN A 232 -11.48 17.05 -3.57
N GLU A 233 -11.10 15.81 -3.85
CA GLU A 233 -11.80 14.94 -4.81
C GLU A 233 -12.30 13.66 -4.13
N ILE A 234 -11.47 13.05 -3.26
CA ILE A 234 -11.73 11.71 -2.74
C ILE A 234 -12.18 11.78 -1.28
N PRO A 235 -13.48 11.56 -0.98
CA PRO A 235 -13.95 11.55 0.39
C PRO A 235 -13.41 10.32 1.15
N LEU A 236 -12.83 10.57 2.32
CA LEU A 236 -12.26 9.51 3.16
C LEU A 236 -13.37 8.77 3.91
N ASP A 237 -13.80 7.65 3.35
CA ASP A 237 -14.90 6.82 3.84
C ASP A 237 -14.48 5.72 4.85
N LYS A 238 -13.34 5.90 5.54
CA LYS A 238 -12.76 4.89 6.47
C LYS A 238 -11.89 5.56 7.54
N ASP A 239 -11.23 4.75 8.37
CA ASP A 239 -10.27 5.26 9.37
C ASP A 239 -9.22 6.18 8.73
N VAL A 240 -9.38 7.49 8.98
CA VAL A 240 -8.57 8.57 8.41
C VAL A 240 -7.09 8.34 8.67
N ARG A 241 -6.71 7.95 9.89
CA ARG A 241 -5.30 7.76 10.26
C ARG A 241 -4.68 6.63 9.45
N LYS A 242 -5.38 5.51 9.31
CA LYS A 242 -4.90 4.37 8.50
C LYS A 242 -4.85 4.73 7.03
N CYS A 243 -5.85 5.46 6.53
CA CYS A 243 -5.91 5.89 5.14
C CYS A 243 -4.74 6.82 4.78
N VAL A 244 -4.60 7.93 5.52
CA VAL A 244 -3.51 8.89 5.34
C VAL A 244 -2.15 8.23 5.56
N GLY A 245 -2.00 7.39 6.59
CA GLY A 245 -0.76 6.66 6.83
C GLY A 245 -0.36 5.75 5.66
N THR A 246 -1.33 5.13 4.98
CA THR A 246 -1.09 4.31 3.79
C THR A 246 -0.64 5.16 2.61
N ILE A 247 -1.31 6.28 2.35
CA ILE A 247 -0.94 7.21 1.27
C ILE A 247 0.49 7.76 1.49
N LEU A 248 0.81 8.16 2.72
CA LEU A 248 2.15 8.62 3.07
C LEU A 248 3.21 7.53 2.92
N ASN A 249 2.90 6.29 3.25
CA ASN A 249 3.82 5.17 3.01
C ASN A 249 4.09 4.96 1.52
N TYR A 250 3.08 5.11 0.65
CA TYR A 250 3.30 5.06 -0.79
C TYR A 250 4.17 6.20 -1.29
N ARG A 251 3.90 7.45 -0.86
CA ARG A 251 4.72 8.61 -1.20
C ARG A 251 6.17 8.44 -0.74
N ARG A 252 6.38 7.89 0.47
CA ARG A 252 7.72 7.60 1.00
C ARG A 252 8.43 6.53 0.21
N LEU A 253 7.73 5.46 -0.20
CA LEU A 253 8.30 4.41 -1.03
C LEU A 253 8.69 4.93 -2.41
N ASP A 254 7.84 5.77 -3.01
CA ASP A 254 8.12 6.41 -4.30
C ASP A 254 9.36 7.32 -4.19
N ASN A 255 9.40 8.22 -3.20
CA ASN A 255 10.59 9.05 -2.93
C ASN A 255 11.85 8.21 -2.67
N HIS A 256 11.71 7.10 -1.95
CA HIS A 256 12.81 6.17 -1.69
C HIS A 256 13.37 5.58 -2.98
N LEU A 257 12.51 5.01 -3.84
CA LEU A 257 12.94 4.37 -5.09
C LEU A 257 13.38 5.38 -6.16
N ASN A 258 12.88 6.62 -6.11
CA ASN A 258 13.28 7.70 -7.02
C ASN A 258 14.63 8.35 -6.66
N HIS A 259 15.25 7.97 -5.54
CA HIS A 259 16.60 8.44 -5.22
C HIS A 259 17.62 7.88 -6.22
N ALA A 260 18.45 8.75 -6.83
CA ALA A 260 19.37 8.37 -7.91
C ALA A 260 20.29 7.18 -7.57
N SER A 261 20.77 7.08 -6.33
CA SER A 261 21.59 5.93 -5.91
C SER A 261 20.86 4.59 -5.90
N LEU A 262 19.53 4.57 -6.03
CA LEU A 262 18.68 3.38 -6.02
C LEU A 262 18.05 3.10 -7.39
N GLU A 263 18.51 3.75 -8.45
CA GLU A 263 18.00 3.56 -9.82
C GLU A 263 17.99 2.07 -10.23
N SER A 264 19.08 1.33 -9.98
CA SER A 264 19.10 -0.11 -10.26
C SER A 264 18.01 -0.88 -9.51
N ILE A 265 17.72 -0.51 -8.26
CA ILE A 265 16.69 -1.16 -7.44
C ILE A 265 15.29 -0.81 -7.94
N LYS A 266 15.10 0.43 -8.41
CA LYS A 266 13.86 0.88 -9.05
C LYS A 266 13.59 0.07 -10.31
N ASP A 267 14.60 -0.16 -11.14
CA ASP A 267 14.45 -0.96 -12.36
C ASP A 267 14.23 -2.44 -12.06
N ASP A 268 14.97 -3.02 -11.10
CA ASP A 268 14.72 -4.38 -10.59
C ASP A 268 13.28 -4.54 -10.05
N THR A 269 12.71 -3.48 -9.48
CA THR A 269 11.32 -3.44 -9.01
C THR A 269 10.33 -3.43 -10.16
N LYS A 270 10.53 -2.56 -11.17
CA LYS A 270 9.68 -2.50 -12.37
C LYS A 270 9.69 -3.81 -13.14
N ASN A 271 10.85 -4.47 -13.20
CA ASN A 271 11.04 -5.76 -13.87
C ASN A 271 10.56 -6.96 -13.02
N LEU A 272 9.90 -6.70 -11.88
CA LEU A 272 9.35 -7.74 -10.98
C LEU A 272 10.40 -8.76 -10.53
N LEU A 273 11.66 -8.36 -10.37
CA LEU A 273 12.72 -9.25 -9.89
C LEU A 273 12.71 -9.39 -8.36
N ILE A 274 12.35 -8.31 -7.66
CA ILE A 274 12.31 -8.25 -6.19
C ILE A 274 10.97 -8.77 -5.65
N ASN A 275 11.02 -9.70 -4.71
CA ASN A 275 9.86 -10.04 -3.90
C ASN A 275 9.76 -9.08 -2.70
N TRP A 276 9.00 -7.99 -2.85
CA TRP A 276 8.85 -6.97 -1.82
C TRP A 276 8.19 -7.48 -0.53
N ALA A 277 7.25 -8.42 -0.65
CA ALA A 277 6.57 -9.01 0.51
C ALA A 277 7.53 -9.77 1.43
N LEU A 278 8.43 -10.58 0.86
CA LEU A 278 9.46 -11.29 1.63
C LEU A 278 10.61 -10.38 2.02
N SER A 279 11.04 -9.47 1.15
CA SER A 279 12.11 -8.51 1.47
C SER A 279 11.73 -7.62 2.66
N SER A 280 10.48 -7.15 2.72
CA SER A 280 9.97 -6.39 3.87
C SER A 280 10.00 -7.20 5.17
N LYS A 281 9.60 -8.48 5.14
CA LYS A 281 9.72 -9.38 6.29
C LYS A 281 11.18 -9.59 6.69
N TRP A 282 12.08 -9.74 5.72
CA TRP A 282 13.52 -9.91 5.95
C TRP A 282 14.15 -8.67 6.60
N PHE A 283 13.80 -7.47 6.17
CA PHE A 283 14.28 -6.24 6.81
C PHE A 283 13.89 -6.17 8.29
N ASN A 284 12.69 -6.65 8.64
CA ASN A 284 12.20 -6.71 10.03
C ASN A 284 12.62 -7.97 10.80
N TYR A 285 13.18 -8.98 10.14
CA TYR A 285 13.53 -10.24 10.79
C TYR A 285 14.70 -10.10 11.78
N ASN A 286 14.53 -10.64 12.99
CA ASN A 286 15.54 -10.76 14.02
C ASN A 286 15.99 -12.22 14.17
N GLY A 287 17.21 -12.55 13.75
CA GLY A 287 17.82 -13.87 13.95
C GLY A 287 18.48 -14.09 15.31
N ARG A 288 18.38 -13.11 16.24
CA ARG A 288 19.06 -13.10 17.55
C ARG A 288 18.02 -13.06 18.69
N ASN A 289 17.34 -14.19 18.95
CA ASN A 289 16.46 -14.47 20.10
C ASN A 289 15.71 -13.26 20.71
N ASP A 290 14.90 -12.58 19.90
CA ASP A 290 13.88 -11.54 20.22
C ASP A 290 14.28 -10.36 21.13
N THR A 291 15.53 -10.27 21.56
CA THR A 291 16.03 -9.20 22.42
C THR A 291 16.87 -8.20 21.64
N THR A 292 16.68 -6.91 21.93
CA THR A 292 17.50 -5.83 21.38
C THR A 292 18.93 -6.00 21.85
N SER A 293 19.83 -6.40 20.94
CA SER A 293 21.25 -6.63 21.25
C SER A 293 22.17 -5.84 20.31
N PRO A 294 23.42 -5.52 20.72
CA PRO A 294 24.39 -4.89 19.85
C PRO A 294 24.67 -5.67 18.55
N LEU A 295 24.53 -7.01 18.59
CA LEU A 295 24.64 -7.86 17.42
C LEU A 295 23.44 -7.69 16.48
N HIS A 296 22.23 -7.69 17.03
CA HIS A 296 21.01 -7.40 16.26
C HIS A 296 21.12 -6.05 15.53
N THR A 297 21.55 -4.99 16.22
CA THR A 297 21.75 -3.67 15.60
C THR A 297 22.80 -3.69 14.48
N LYS A 298 23.88 -4.46 14.63
CA LYS A 298 24.90 -4.62 13.58
C LYS A 298 24.37 -5.39 12.37
N ASP A 299 23.49 -6.36 12.59
CA ASP A 299 22.89 -7.16 11.52
C ASP A 299 21.83 -6.33 10.77
N LEU A 300 20.97 -5.60 11.49
CA LEU A 300 20.02 -4.65 10.89
C LEU A 300 20.74 -3.56 10.08
N LYS A 301 21.78 -2.94 10.66
CA LYS A 301 22.59 -1.93 9.97
C LYS A 301 23.24 -2.45 8.69
N TRP A 302 23.67 -3.70 8.69
CA TRP A 302 24.21 -4.36 7.50
C TRP A 302 23.13 -4.53 6.43
N LYS A 303 21.98 -5.13 6.78
CA LYS A 303 20.84 -5.33 5.86
C LYS A 303 20.45 -4.02 5.16
N ILE A 304 20.21 -2.98 5.95
CA ILE A 304 19.77 -1.67 5.44
C ILE A 304 20.86 -1.01 4.58
N ARG A 305 22.14 -1.10 4.97
CA ARG A 305 23.21 -0.47 4.17
C ARG A 305 23.45 -1.18 2.84
N CYS A 306 23.33 -2.50 2.81
CA CYS A 306 23.39 -3.25 1.55
C CYS A 306 22.21 -2.89 0.64
N SER A 307 20.99 -2.87 1.17
CA SER A 307 19.78 -2.59 0.37
C SER A 307 19.72 -1.16 -0.14
N THR A 308 20.36 -0.22 0.58
CA THR A 308 20.38 1.20 0.21
C THR A 308 21.66 1.64 -0.51
N LEU A 309 22.57 0.70 -0.79
CA LEU A 309 23.88 0.97 -1.40
C LEU A 309 24.68 2.04 -0.63
N THR A 310 24.63 1.98 0.71
CA THR A 310 25.31 2.91 1.63
C THR A 310 26.40 2.25 2.47
N LEU A 311 26.96 1.12 2.03
CA LEU A 311 28.19 0.60 2.64
C LEU A 311 29.30 1.63 2.50
N PRO A 312 30.21 1.77 3.48
CA PRO A 312 31.27 2.79 3.46
C PRO A 312 32.41 2.39 2.51
N THR A 313 32.12 2.38 1.20
CA THR A 313 33.08 2.32 0.09
C THR A 313 33.84 3.64 -0.03
N LEU A 314 34.97 3.67 -0.74
CA LEU A 314 35.84 4.85 -0.78
C LEU A 314 35.17 6.08 -1.40
N ASP A 315 34.28 5.92 -2.38
CA ASP A 315 33.45 7.02 -2.91
C ASP A 315 32.63 7.71 -1.81
N ILE A 316 31.94 6.95 -0.96
CA ILE A 316 31.11 7.44 0.14
C ILE A 316 31.98 7.97 1.28
N LEU A 317 33.12 7.34 1.56
CA LEU A 317 34.07 7.85 2.54
C LEU A 317 34.65 9.19 2.07
N ASN A 318 35.00 9.34 0.80
CA ASN A 318 35.49 10.60 0.23
C ASN A 318 34.40 11.66 0.22
N ARG A 319 33.15 11.28 -0.09
CA ARG A 319 31.99 12.18 0.00
C ARG A 319 31.85 12.77 1.40
N ASN A 320 31.93 11.93 2.43
CA ASN A 320 31.69 12.34 3.82
C ASN A 320 32.94 12.93 4.50
N PHE A 321 34.14 12.55 4.07
CA PHE A 321 35.43 12.93 4.66
C PHE A 321 36.47 13.32 3.60
N PRO A 322 36.19 14.31 2.73
CA PRO A 322 37.05 14.66 1.59
C PRO A 322 38.47 15.03 1.99
N LEU A 323 38.65 15.75 3.10
CA LEU A 323 39.97 16.19 3.55
C LEU A 323 40.83 15.03 4.08
N LEU A 324 40.22 13.89 4.45
CA LEU A 324 40.94 12.67 4.83
C LEU A 324 41.25 11.79 3.62
N ILE A 325 40.25 11.54 2.78
CA ILE A 325 40.39 10.60 1.66
C ILE A 325 41.13 11.23 0.47
N LYS A 326 40.96 12.54 0.25
CA LYS A 326 41.66 13.33 -0.78
C LYS A 326 41.49 12.74 -2.19
N ASP A 327 40.25 12.40 -2.54
CA ASP A 327 39.88 11.83 -3.85
C ASP A 327 40.56 10.51 -4.21
N ARG A 328 41.20 9.84 -3.23
CA ARG A 328 41.75 8.49 -3.38
C ARG A 328 40.63 7.46 -3.30
N THR A 329 39.88 7.32 -4.40
CA THR A 329 38.67 6.50 -4.48
C THR A 329 38.81 5.24 -5.34
N GLN A 330 40.02 4.88 -5.77
CA GLN A 330 40.24 3.66 -6.55
C GLN A 330 39.89 2.39 -5.78
N CYS A 331 39.34 1.39 -6.48
CA CYS A 331 38.96 0.10 -5.94
C CYS A 331 40.11 -0.55 -5.18
N LEU A 332 39.82 -1.02 -3.96
CA LEU A 332 40.81 -1.70 -3.11
C LEU A 332 41.21 -3.09 -3.63
N SER A 333 40.48 -3.63 -4.60
CA SER A 333 40.80 -4.92 -5.23
C SER A 333 41.47 -4.70 -6.57
N CYS A 334 40.77 -4.16 -7.57
CA CYS A 334 41.29 -4.08 -8.94
C CYS A 334 42.09 -2.82 -9.26
N HIS A 335 42.04 -1.79 -8.42
CA HIS A 335 42.71 -0.49 -8.63
C HIS A 335 42.35 0.28 -9.93
N ASN A 336 41.50 -0.28 -10.80
CA ASN A 336 41.19 0.27 -12.12
C ASN A 336 39.94 1.15 -12.17
N HIS A 337 39.00 0.95 -11.24
CA HIS A 337 37.73 1.69 -11.19
C HIS A 337 37.54 2.39 -9.85
N VAL A 338 36.61 3.35 -9.79
CA VAL A 338 36.18 3.96 -8.53
C VAL A 338 35.45 2.91 -7.68
N GLU A 339 35.82 2.82 -6.40
CA GLU A 339 35.15 1.93 -5.45
C GLU A 339 33.79 2.47 -5.06
N THR A 340 32.74 1.94 -5.68
CA THR A 340 31.34 2.20 -5.34
C THR A 340 30.68 0.95 -4.77
N ASN A 341 29.49 1.09 -4.18
CA ASN A 341 28.70 -0.08 -3.73
C ASN A 341 28.33 -1.01 -4.90
N ILE A 342 28.13 -0.48 -6.11
CA ILE A 342 27.83 -1.28 -7.31
C ILE A 342 29.10 -2.03 -7.72
N HIS A 343 30.21 -1.31 -7.87
CA HIS A 343 31.47 -1.91 -8.29
C HIS A 343 31.99 -2.96 -7.29
N LEU A 344 31.69 -2.83 -5.98
CA LEU A 344 32.02 -3.85 -4.98
C LEU A 344 31.54 -5.26 -5.39
N TRP A 345 30.35 -5.35 -6.00
CA TRP A 345 29.74 -6.61 -6.41
C TRP A 345 30.15 -7.04 -7.83
N GLU A 346 30.49 -6.09 -8.70
CA GLU A 346 30.82 -6.34 -10.12
C GLU A 346 32.33 -6.44 -10.39
N CYS A 347 33.17 -6.10 -9.41
CA CYS A 347 34.63 -6.14 -9.55
C CYS A 347 35.11 -7.56 -9.90
N SER A 348 35.84 -7.68 -11.02
CA SER A 348 36.45 -8.93 -11.51
C SER A 348 37.26 -9.65 -10.43
N ASP A 349 38.02 -8.89 -9.65
CA ASP A 349 38.93 -9.42 -8.63
C ASP A 349 38.18 -9.92 -7.37
N ASN A 350 36.89 -9.59 -7.24
CA ASN A 350 36.01 -10.15 -6.23
C ASN A 350 35.20 -11.35 -6.77
N TYR A 351 35.21 -11.63 -8.07
CA TYR A 351 34.34 -12.63 -8.69
C TYR A 351 34.47 -14.03 -8.05
N GLU A 352 35.68 -14.57 -7.93
CA GLU A 352 35.89 -15.91 -7.36
C GLU A 352 35.50 -16.00 -5.88
N LEU A 353 35.64 -14.90 -5.13
CA LEU A 353 35.20 -14.80 -3.74
C LEU A 353 33.66 -14.78 -3.62
N ILE A 354 32.99 -14.07 -4.53
CA ILE A 354 31.52 -14.05 -4.59
C ILE A 354 31.01 -15.43 -5.04
N LYS A 355 31.59 -16.00 -6.09
CA LYS A 355 31.25 -17.33 -6.63
C LYS A 355 31.35 -18.43 -5.58
N SER A 356 32.49 -18.53 -4.89
CA SER A 356 32.66 -19.50 -3.79
C SER A 356 31.64 -19.32 -2.68
N SER A 357 31.29 -18.08 -2.33
CA SER A 357 30.23 -17.77 -1.36
C SER A 357 28.85 -18.24 -1.85
N PHE A 358 28.54 -18.06 -3.13
CA PHE A 358 27.27 -18.53 -3.72
C PHE A 358 27.17 -20.05 -3.82
N ILE A 359 28.27 -20.74 -4.14
CA ILE A 359 28.31 -22.21 -4.12
C ILE A 359 27.99 -22.71 -2.70
N GLN A 360 28.63 -22.13 -1.68
CA GLN A 360 28.35 -22.51 -0.28
C GLN A 360 26.90 -22.21 0.12
N MET A 361 26.36 -21.04 -0.23
CA MET A 361 24.95 -20.69 0.02
C MET A 361 23.98 -21.65 -0.69
N GLY A 362 24.32 -22.09 -1.91
CA GLY A 362 23.56 -23.07 -2.68
C GLY A 362 23.57 -24.45 -2.02
N ASP A 363 24.73 -24.92 -1.57
CA ASP A 363 24.87 -26.21 -0.88
C ASP A 363 24.12 -26.25 0.46
N ILE A 364 24.14 -25.13 1.21
CA ILE A 364 23.31 -24.95 2.42
C ILE A 364 21.82 -25.06 2.06
N LEU A 365 21.37 -24.41 0.97
CA LEU A 365 19.98 -24.46 0.55
C LEU A 365 19.55 -25.87 0.11
N ILE A 366 20.43 -26.58 -0.60
CA ILE A 366 20.22 -27.98 -0.99
C ILE A 366 19.97 -28.83 0.26
N ASN A 367 20.82 -28.71 1.27
CA ASN A 367 20.68 -29.47 2.51
C ASN A 367 19.41 -29.08 3.27
N LEU A 368 19.11 -27.78 3.37
CA LEU A 368 17.89 -27.29 4.00
C LEU A 368 16.63 -27.86 3.35
N LEU A 369 16.57 -27.88 2.01
CA LEU A 369 15.42 -28.41 1.29
C LEU A 369 15.34 -29.94 1.35
N LYS A 370 16.46 -30.65 1.33
CA LYS A 370 16.47 -32.11 1.57
C LYS A 370 15.87 -32.50 2.92
N SER A 371 16.03 -31.65 3.95
CA SER A 371 15.49 -31.91 5.29
C SER A 371 14.04 -31.46 5.49
N HIS A 372 13.53 -30.52 4.69
CA HIS A 372 12.25 -29.85 4.96
C HIS A 372 11.25 -29.81 3.79
N ALA A 373 11.61 -30.33 2.62
CA ALA A 373 10.70 -30.42 1.48
C ALA A 373 9.50 -31.32 1.81
N ASP A 374 8.31 -30.92 1.33
CA ASP A 374 7.08 -31.71 1.54
C ASP A 374 7.11 -33.02 0.73
N ARG A 375 7.93 -33.06 -0.34
CA ARG A 375 8.22 -34.26 -1.14
C ARG A 375 9.71 -34.31 -1.42
N LEU A 376 10.36 -35.40 -1.02
CA LEU A 376 11.75 -35.68 -1.37
C LEU A 376 11.85 -35.89 -2.89
N SER A 377 12.53 -34.96 -3.56
CA SER A 377 12.70 -35.00 -5.00
C SER A 377 14.17 -35.08 -5.37
N LEU A 378 14.51 -35.94 -6.34
CA LEU A 378 15.84 -36.00 -6.93
C LEU A 378 16.24 -34.69 -7.61
N VAL A 379 15.26 -33.83 -7.95
CA VAL A 379 15.49 -32.55 -8.63
C VAL A 379 15.81 -31.38 -7.69
N ILE A 380 15.87 -31.59 -6.36
CA ILE A 380 16.21 -30.49 -5.42
C ILE A 380 17.53 -29.84 -5.82
N SER A 381 18.59 -30.65 -6.03
CA SER A 381 19.89 -30.10 -6.40
C SER A 381 19.83 -29.33 -7.72
N ASP A 382 19.12 -29.85 -8.71
CA ASP A 382 19.04 -29.24 -10.03
C ASP A 382 18.24 -27.94 -9.99
N SER A 383 17.13 -27.90 -9.23
CA SER A 383 16.32 -26.69 -9.08
C SER A 383 17.12 -25.49 -8.57
N ILE A 384 18.19 -25.73 -7.80
CA ILE A 384 19.08 -24.71 -7.27
C ILE A 384 20.21 -24.44 -8.27
N LYS A 385 20.93 -25.48 -8.70
CA LYS A 385 22.08 -25.36 -9.63
C LYS A 385 21.71 -24.77 -11.00
N TYR A 386 20.44 -24.84 -11.40
CA TYR A 386 19.93 -24.26 -12.64
C TYR A 386 19.13 -22.96 -12.43
N SER A 387 18.87 -22.55 -11.18
CA SER A 387 18.18 -21.30 -10.89
C SER A 387 19.03 -20.08 -11.30
N PRO A 388 18.44 -19.01 -11.84
CA PRO A 388 19.09 -17.72 -12.05
C PRO A 388 19.91 -17.23 -10.84
N THR A 389 19.46 -17.47 -9.61
CA THR A 389 20.18 -17.04 -8.40
C THR A 389 21.55 -17.73 -8.24
N PHE A 390 21.67 -19.02 -8.56
CA PHE A 390 22.88 -19.82 -8.25
C PHE A 390 23.63 -20.39 -9.47
N ARG A 391 22.96 -20.55 -10.61
CA ARG A 391 23.51 -21.20 -11.81
C ARG A 391 24.85 -20.63 -12.23
N TRP A 392 24.95 -19.30 -12.25
CA TRP A 392 26.15 -18.62 -12.68
C TRP A 392 27.38 -19.03 -11.87
N ALA A 393 27.21 -19.28 -10.56
CA ALA A 393 28.31 -19.65 -9.68
C ALA A 393 28.79 -21.09 -9.93
N TYR A 394 27.86 -22.03 -10.13
CA TYR A 394 28.18 -23.43 -10.42
C TYR A 394 28.76 -23.65 -11.83
N ARG A 395 28.47 -22.76 -12.78
CA ARG A 395 28.91 -22.85 -14.17
C ARG A 395 30.03 -21.88 -14.55
N SER A 396 30.44 -21.02 -13.62
CA SER A 396 31.39 -19.93 -13.89
C SER A 396 30.91 -18.98 -15.00
N GLU A 397 29.62 -18.67 -15.03
CA GLU A 397 29.02 -17.69 -15.93
C GLU A 397 29.06 -16.28 -15.28
N PRO A 398 28.84 -15.19 -16.04
CA PRO A 398 28.65 -13.85 -15.46
C PRO A 398 27.53 -13.82 -14.41
N ILE A 399 27.70 -12.98 -13.37
CA ILE A 399 26.72 -12.88 -12.27
C ILE A 399 25.37 -12.44 -12.83
N HIS A 400 24.34 -13.22 -12.56
CA HIS A 400 22.99 -12.92 -13.01
C HIS A 400 22.38 -11.72 -12.24
N PRO A 401 21.57 -10.84 -12.86
CA PRO A 401 20.91 -9.72 -12.18
C PRO A 401 20.20 -10.08 -10.86
N VAL A 402 19.49 -11.21 -10.87
CA VAL A 402 18.80 -11.76 -9.69
C VAL A 402 19.76 -12.12 -8.54
N ALA A 403 20.99 -12.54 -8.84
CA ALA A 403 21.98 -12.85 -7.81
C ALA A 403 22.51 -11.57 -7.13
N PHE A 404 22.61 -10.47 -7.88
CA PHE A 404 22.95 -9.16 -7.27
C PHE A 404 21.92 -8.72 -6.23
N LEU A 405 20.65 -9.08 -6.37
CA LEU A 405 19.62 -8.79 -5.35
C LEU A 405 19.97 -9.43 -4.01
N LEU A 406 20.45 -10.68 -4.00
CA LEU A 406 20.86 -11.37 -2.77
C LEU A 406 22.06 -10.65 -2.10
N LEU A 407 23.04 -10.21 -2.90
CA LEU A 407 24.18 -9.40 -2.44
C LEU A 407 23.73 -8.05 -1.85
N LYS A 408 22.71 -7.44 -2.46
CA LYS A 408 22.06 -6.20 -2.02
C LYS A 408 21.03 -6.43 -0.90
N SER A 409 20.97 -7.61 -0.29
CA SER A 409 20.06 -7.95 0.83
C SER A 409 18.55 -7.96 0.48
N TYR A 410 18.20 -8.19 -0.79
CA TYR A 410 16.83 -8.40 -1.24
C TYR A 410 16.54 -9.90 -1.48
N ILE A 411 15.27 -10.29 -1.29
CA ILE A 411 14.77 -11.61 -1.67
C ILE A 411 14.15 -11.48 -3.06
N SER A 412 14.64 -12.27 -4.02
CA SER A 412 14.12 -12.29 -5.38
C SER A 412 12.90 -13.19 -5.53
N ASN A 413 12.12 -12.96 -6.59
CA ASN A 413 11.03 -13.89 -6.97
C ASN A 413 11.57 -15.27 -7.38
N ASP A 414 12.77 -15.33 -7.94
CA ASP A 414 13.45 -16.60 -8.26
C ASP A 414 13.73 -17.44 -7.01
N LEU A 415 14.29 -16.82 -5.96
CA LEU A 415 14.57 -17.52 -4.70
C LEU A 415 13.26 -18.05 -4.08
N LEU A 416 12.17 -17.27 -4.11
CA LEU A 416 10.85 -17.77 -3.72
C LEU A 416 10.39 -18.95 -4.62
N GLY A 417 10.64 -18.87 -5.92
CA GLY A 417 10.35 -19.94 -6.88
C GLY A 417 11.01 -21.27 -6.48
N ILE A 418 12.28 -21.24 -6.07
CA ILE A 418 13.01 -22.42 -5.57
C ILE A 418 12.28 -23.05 -4.38
N PHE A 419 11.90 -22.25 -3.37
CA PHE A 419 11.16 -22.77 -2.20
C PHE A 419 9.77 -23.30 -2.57
N ARG A 420 9.03 -22.60 -3.45
CA ARG A 420 7.70 -23.03 -3.89
C ARG A 420 7.71 -24.33 -4.68
N ALA A 421 8.81 -24.65 -5.36
CA ALA A 421 8.95 -25.92 -6.07
C ALA A 421 8.93 -27.14 -5.14
N HIS A 422 9.29 -26.96 -3.86
CA HIS A 422 9.48 -28.06 -2.89
C HIS A 422 8.61 -27.95 -1.63
N ILE A 423 7.93 -26.82 -1.41
CA ILE A 423 7.14 -26.54 -0.20
C ILE A 423 5.81 -25.91 -0.59
N ASN A 424 4.72 -26.51 -0.12
CA ASN A 424 3.36 -26.15 -0.53
C ASN A 424 2.82 -24.89 0.15
N THR A 425 3.26 -24.60 1.39
CA THR A 425 2.67 -23.51 2.18
C THR A 425 3.59 -22.32 2.35
N MET A 426 3.07 -21.12 2.08
CA MET A 426 3.80 -19.86 2.30
C MET A 426 4.23 -19.68 3.76
N LYS A 427 3.45 -20.20 4.72
CA LYS A 427 3.81 -20.16 6.15
C LYS A 427 5.09 -20.94 6.42
N HIS A 428 5.21 -22.15 5.85
CA HIS A 428 6.41 -22.97 6.00
C HIS A 428 7.61 -22.36 5.24
N ILE A 429 7.40 -21.85 4.02
CA ILE A 429 8.44 -21.13 3.26
C ILE A 429 9.01 -19.97 4.07
N VAL A 430 8.16 -19.11 4.63
CA VAL A 430 8.60 -17.96 5.43
C VAL A 430 9.42 -18.40 6.65
N LYS A 431 9.04 -19.52 7.28
CA LYS A 431 9.77 -20.08 8.45
C LYS A 431 11.19 -20.51 8.08
N LEU A 432 11.43 -20.99 6.86
CA LEU A 432 12.75 -21.48 6.43
C LEU A 432 13.60 -20.41 5.72
N ILE A 433 12.98 -19.59 4.87
CA ILE A 433 13.71 -18.58 4.09
C ILE A 433 14.30 -17.48 4.98
N MET A 434 13.65 -17.14 6.11
CA MET A 434 14.15 -16.08 7.00
C MET A 434 15.46 -16.45 7.70
N PRO A 435 15.59 -17.61 8.38
CA PRO A 435 16.88 -18.10 8.87
C PRO A 435 17.92 -18.28 7.75
N TYR A 436 17.51 -18.81 6.59
CA TYR A 436 18.39 -19.00 5.45
C TYR A 436 19.00 -17.67 4.96
N MET A 437 18.18 -16.62 4.81
CA MET A 437 18.63 -15.28 4.46
C MET A 437 19.57 -14.69 5.51
N HIS A 438 19.34 -14.99 6.79
CA HIS A 438 20.26 -14.60 7.86
C HIS A 438 21.64 -15.24 7.70
N GLN A 439 21.68 -16.53 7.40
CA GLN A 439 22.92 -17.24 7.13
C GLN A 439 23.63 -16.69 5.88
N CYS A 440 22.92 -16.49 4.78
CA CYS A 440 23.46 -15.88 3.56
C CYS A 440 24.06 -14.50 3.83
N SER A 441 23.32 -13.65 4.56
CA SER A 441 23.77 -12.31 4.93
C SER A 441 25.05 -12.33 5.78
N ILE A 442 25.22 -13.33 6.66
CA ILE A 442 26.43 -13.50 7.45
C ILE A 442 27.60 -13.93 6.55
N LEU A 443 27.39 -14.91 5.66
CA LEU A 443 28.42 -15.40 4.73
C LEU A 443 28.94 -14.29 3.83
N ILE A 444 28.05 -13.53 3.19
CA ILE A 444 28.41 -12.38 2.33
C ILE A 444 29.24 -11.36 3.12
N LYS A 445 28.82 -11.05 4.34
CA LYS A 445 29.51 -10.09 5.22
C LYS A 445 30.90 -10.58 5.63
N ILE A 446 31.05 -11.87 5.93
CA ILE A 446 32.33 -12.45 6.37
C ILE A 446 33.28 -12.62 5.18
N HIS A 447 32.83 -13.16 4.07
CA HIS A 447 33.71 -13.47 2.95
C HIS A 447 34.08 -12.20 2.19
N ILE A 448 33.10 -11.38 1.80
CA ILE A 448 33.35 -10.26 0.88
C ILE A 448 33.67 -8.99 1.67
N TRP A 449 32.75 -8.57 2.55
CA TRP A 449 32.89 -7.27 3.23
C TRP A 449 34.03 -7.23 4.24
N LYS A 450 34.27 -8.31 5.00
CA LYS A 450 35.40 -8.38 5.94
C LYS A 450 36.73 -8.39 5.20
N ALA A 451 36.86 -9.14 4.10
CA ALA A 451 38.06 -9.16 3.27
C ALA A 451 38.39 -7.77 2.71
N ARG A 452 37.40 -7.08 2.14
CA ARG A 452 37.54 -5.68 1.70
C ARG A 452 38.00 -4.78 2.86
N ASN A 453 37.40 -4.91 4.04
CA ASN A 453 37.77 -4.08 5.20
C ASN A 453 39.18 -4.33 5.72
N GLN A 454 39.74 -5.53 5.53
CA GLN A 454 41.13 -5.81 5.85
C GLN A 454 42.06 -5.04 4.91
N LYS A 455 41.78 -5.06 3.59
CA LYS A 455 42.51 -4.24 2.61
C LYS A 455 42.41 -2.75 2.93
N TRP A 456 41.21 -2.27 3.25
CA TRP A 456 41.00 -0.88 3.68
C TRP A 456 41.80 -0.53 4.93
N LYS A 457 41.84 -1.41 5.94
CA LYS A 457 42.59 -1.18 7.18
C LYS A 457 44.08 -0.99 6.88
N ALA A 458 44.67 -1.89 6.10
CA ALA A 458 46.08 -1.80 5.73
C ALA A 458 46.39 -0.49 4.98
N LEU A 459 45.59 -0.16 3.95
CA LEU A 459 45.77 1.06 3.17
C LEU A 459 45.60 2.34 4.01
N ARG A 460 44.58 2.36 4.87
CA ARG A 460 44.30 3.48 5.76
C ARG A 460 45.45 3.73 6.74
N ASP A 461 46.07 2.66 7.25
CA ASP A 461 47.21 2.75 8.16
C ASP A 461 48.45 3.32 7.42
N VAL A 462 48.67 2.94 6.15
CA VAL A 462 49.70 3.56 5.27
C VAL A 462 49.45 5.06 5.06
N TRP A 463 48.19 5.49 4.98
CA TRP A 463 47.84 6.91 4.85
C TRP A 463 47.94 7.69 6.17
N GLY A 464 48.31 7.06 7.28
CA GLY A 464 48.35 7.69 8.60
C GLY A 464 46.97 8.10 9.13
N ILE A 465 45.88 7.54 8.58
CA ILE A 465 44.52 7.86 9.00
C ILE A 465 44.09 6.90 10.10
N THR A 466 43.65 7.45 11.24
CA THR A 466 43.20 6.63 12.36
C THR A 466 41.67 6.66 12.50
N LYS A 467 41.11 5.76 13.30
CA LYS A 467 39.69 5.83 13.68
C LYS A 467 39.35 7.19 14.32
N LYS A 468 40.28 7.77 15.10
CA LYS A 468 40.11 9.08 15.75
C LYS A 468 39.99 10.20 14.70
N SER A 469 40.68 10.10 13.57
CA SER A 469 40.59 11.06 12.47
C SER A 469 39.15 11.20 11.95
N PHE A 470 38.41 10.09 11.85
CA PHE A 470 36.99 10.12 11.44
C PHE A 470 36.07 10.66 12.53
N THR A 471 36.25 10.24 13.78
CA THR A 471 35.37 10.68 14.88
C THR A 471 35.54 12.16 15.22
N LYS A 472 36.78 12.67 15.13
CA LYS A 472 37.12 14.07 15.39
C LYS A 472 37.15 14.93 14.12
N TYR A 473 36.69 14.41 12.97
CA TYR A 473 36.80 15.12 11.69
C TYR A 473 36.23 16.54 11.73
N ARG A 474 35.13 16.73 12.45
CA ARG A 474 34.48 18.04 12.58
C ARG A 474 35.21 19.02 13.49
N ASP A 475 36.03 18.49 14.39
CA ASP A 475 36.87 19.25 15.33
C ASP A 475 38.20 19.62 14.67
N ILE A 476 38.74 18.71 13.85
CA ILE A 476 40.03 18.86 13.16
C ILE A 476 39.96 19.88 12.03
N PHE A 477 38.87 19.87 11.24
CA PHE A 477 38.73 20.73 10.06
C PHE A 477 37.60 21.72 10.26
N SER A 478 37.79 23.00 9.91
CA SER A 478 36.74 24.02 10.04
C SER A 478 35.60 23.82 9.04
N ARG A 479 34.44 24.45 9.29
CA ARG A 479 33.30 24.40 8.36
C ARG A 479 33.70 24.90 6.96
N ASN A 480 34.46 25.99 6.88
CA ASN A 480 34.89 26.59 5.62
C ASN A 480 35.81 25.63 4.83
N GLN A 481 36.76 24.98 5.50
CA GLN A 481 37.63 23.98 4.87
C GLN A 481 36.82 22.81 4.30
N ARG A 482 35.82 22.32 5.03
CA ARG A 482 34.96 21.22 4.58
C ARG A 482 34.09 21.62 3.40
N THR A 483 33.53 22.83 3.40
CA THR A 483 32.72 23.36 2.30
C THR A 483 33.57 23.57 1.05
N ALA A 484 34.75 24.17 1.19
CA ALA A 484 35.67 24.37 0.07
C ALA A 484 36.11 23.03 -0.55
N ALA A 485 36.41 22.02 0.27
CA ALA A 485 36.76 20.69 -0.21
C ALA A 485 35.60 19.95 -0.88
N ALA A 486 34.35 20.28 -0.54
CA ALA A 486 33.19 19.73 -1.23
C ALA A 486 32.99 20.39 -2.61
N LEU A 487 33.17 21.71 -2.70
CA LEU A 487 33.00 22.49 -3.93
C LEU A 487 34.09 22.25 -4.98
N ASN A 488 35.33 21.98 -4.56
CA ASN A 488 36.48 21.79 -5.46
C ASN A 488 36.58 20.36 -6.04
N ARG A 489 35.52 19.55 -5.97
CA ARG A 489 35.57 18.18 -6.48
C ARG A 489 35.49 18.17 -8.02
N PRO A 490 36.36 17.42 -8.71
CA PRO A 490 36.38 17.33 -10.18
C PRO A 490 35.20 16.53 -10.78
N VAL A 491 34.38 15.88 -9.95
CA VAL A 491 33.23 15.09 -10.42
C VAL A 491 31.98 15.97 -10.38
N VAL A 492 31.44 16.31 -11.57
CA VAL A 492 30.10 16.87 -11.72
C VAL A 492 29.10 15.79 -11.29
N ILE A 493 28.63 15.87 -10.05
CA ILE A 493 27.46 15.14 -9.58
C ILE A 493 26.38 16.19 -9.38
N ASP A 494 25.23 15.94 -10.00
CA ASP A 494 24.11 16.87 -10.16
C ASP A 494 23.80 17.71 -8.89
N ASN A 495 23.66 19.02 -9.09
CA ASN A 495 23.76 20.09 -8.09
C ASN A 495 22.57 20.21 -7.11
N ASN A 496 21.83 19.12 -6.85
CA ASN A 496 20.82 19.14 -5.81
C ASN A 496 21.49 18.94 -4.43
N ARG A 497 21.71 20.05 -3.71
CA ARG A 497 22.24 20.07 -2.33
C ARG A 497 21.45 19.20 -1.34
N ASP A 498 20.20 18.84 -1.64
CA ASP A 498 19.41 17.88 -0.85
C ASP A 498 19.80 16.41 -1.10
N MET A 499 20.42 16.10 -2.25
CA MET A 499 20.95 14.78 -2.60
C MET A 499 22.41 14.56 -2.16
N GLU A 500 23.17 15.61 -1.83
CA GLU A 500 24.54 15.50 -1.30
C GLU A 500 24.60 14.79 0.07
N ARG A 501 23.50 14.84 0.83
CA ARG A 501 23.34 14.04 2.05
C ARG A 501 22.97 12.61 1.68
N GLY A 502 23.85 11.89 0.96
CA GLY A 502 23.43 10.69 0.25
C GLY A 502 22.65 9.69 1.10
N TYR A 503 21.60 9.10 0.53
CA TYR A 503 20.54 8.32 1.18
C TYR A 503 20.41 8.52 2.70
N ILE A 504 19.70 9.58 3.07
CA ILE A 504 19.08 9.68 4.38
C ILE A 504 17.76 8.92 4.30
N ASN A 505 17.66 7.85 5.09
CA ASN A 505 16.40 7.16 5.25
C ASN A 505 15.36 8.16 5.80
N PRO A 506 14.23 8.42 5.12
CA PRO A 506 13.19 9.32 5.62
C PRO A 506 12.63 8.88 6.99
N PHE A 507 12.84 7.63 7.40
CA PHE A 507 12.50 7.13 8.73
C PHE A 507 13.45 7.57 9.86
N ASN A 508 14.61 8.19 9.57
CA ASN A 508 15.65 8.50 10.57
C ASN A 508 16.08 9.98 10.63
N ASP A 509 15.46 10.89 9.86
CA ASP A 509 15.79 12.32 9.94
C ASP A 509 14.91 13.08 10.94
N PHE A 510 15.15 12.86 12.23
CA PHE A 510 14.52 13.61 13.31
C PHE A 510 15.01 15.07 13.41
N ARG A 511 15.88 15.55 12.50
CA ARG A 511 16.42 16.92 12.57
C ARG A 511 15.66 17.91 11.68
N ASN A 512 14.92 17.41 10.68
CA ASN A 512 14.24 18.24 9.69
C ASN A 512 12.70 18.12 9.70
N PHE A 513 12.09 17.44 10.68
CA PHE A 513 10.62 17.25 10.74
C PHE A 513 9.81 18.56 10.75
N LYS A 514 10.44 19.69 11.11
CA LYS A 514 9.83 21.03 11.06
C LYS A 514 9.42 21.47 9.65
N LEU A 515 10.03 20.90 8.60
CA LEU A 515 9.71 21.19 7.20
C LEU A 515 8.72 20.18 6.60
N ASP A 516 8.46 19.08 7.31
CA ASP A 516 7.65 17.97 6.82
C ASP A 516 6.19 18.19 7.23
N LYS A 517 5.47 19.00 6.43
CA LYS A 517 4.07 19.39 6.66
C LYS A 517 3.17 18.18 6.91
N ASP A 518 3.47 17.04 6.29
CA ASP A 518 2.73 15.79 6.42
C ASP A 518 2.91 15.14 7.82
N PHE A 519 4.11 15.23 8.40
CA PHE A 519 4.39 14.74 9.76
C PHE A 519 3.74 15.64 10.81
N LEU A 520 3.84 16.96 10.62
CA LEU A 520 3.13 17.94 11.44
C LEU A 520 1.62 17.72 11.37
N PHE A 521 1.07 17.45 10.20
CA PHE A 521 -0.35 17.11 10.03
C PHE A 521 -0.74 15.87 10.84
N ILE A 522 0.04 14.79 10.82
CA ILE A 522 -0.23 13.61 11.66
C ILE A 522 -0.15 13.96 13.14
N LEU A 523 0.84 14.74 13.56
CA LEU A 523 1.02 15.16 14.95
C LEU A 523 -0.21 15.95 15.44
N PHE A 524 -0.65 16.95 14.67
CA PHE A 524 -1.76 17.85 14.99
C PHE A 524 -3.15 17.22 14.80
N SER A 525 -3.30 16.27 13.88
CA SER A 525 -4.58 15.57 13.63
C SER A 525 -4.74 14.28 14.45
N SER A 526 -3.70 13.88 15.22
CA SER A 526 -3.79 12.67 16.05
C SER A 526 -4.47 12.95 17.39
N SER A 527 -5.33 12.03 17.79
CA SER A 527 -5.98 11.96 19.11
C SER A 527 -5.03 11.85 20.33
N ASN A 528 -3.71 11.98 20.13
CA ASN A 528 -2.69 12.00 21.18
C ASN A 528 -2.04 13.38 21.31
N PHE A 529 -2.58 14.42 20.68
CA PHE A 529 -2.09 15.80 20.79
C PHE A 529 -1.80 16.21 22.26
N LEU A 530 -2.70 15.84 23.18
CA LEU A 530 -2.55 16.06 24.64
C LEU A 530 -1.36 15.33 25.30
N HIS A 531 -0.85 14.25 24.71
CA HIS A 531 0.29 13.49 25.23
C HIS A 531 1.62 13.82 24.54
N SER A 532 1.61 14.71 23.54
CA SER A 532 2.83 15.17 22.87
C SER A 532 3.58 16.27 23.63
N GLY A 533 3.10 16.71 24.81
CA GLY A 533 3.70 17.79 25.60
C GLY A 533 5.20 17.62 25.89
N SER A 534 5.66 16.39 26.18
CA SER A 534 7.08 16.10 26.41
C SER A 534 7.95 16.15 25.15
N PHE A 535 7.33 16.05 23.96
CA PHE A 535 8.02 16.25 22.68
C PHE A 535 8.21 17.75 22.38
N PHE A 536 7.29 18.61 22.84
CA PHE A 536 7.36 20.06 22.66
C PHE A 536 8.36 20.74 23.61
N SER A 537 8.59 20.23 24.81
CA SER A 537 9.65 20.74 25.69
C SER A 537 11.07 20.58 25.09
N HIS A 538 11.26 19.62 24.18
CA HIS A 538 12.50 19.48 23.40
C HIS A 538 12.58 20.43 22.19
N LEU A 539 11.48 21.07 21.82
CA LEU A 539 11.43 22.09 20.77
C LEU A 539 11.77 23.48 21.31
N ASP A 540 11.35 23.80 22.54
CA ASP A 540 11.60 25.11 23.19
C ASP A 540 13.08 25.42 23.40
N GLU A 541 13.92 24.44 23.75
CA GLU A 541 15.37 24.65 23.86
C GLU A 541 16.06 25.00 22.53
N VAL A 542 15.43 24.70 21.38
CA VAL A 542 15.99 24.96 20.04
C VAL A 542 15.50 26.30 19.46
N PHE A 543 14.45 26.91 20.04
CA PHE A 543 13.95 28.22 19.61
C PHE A 543 14.80 29.41 20.11
N SER A 544 15.83 29.17 20.92
CA SER A 544 16.78 30.18 21.41
C SER A 544 17.79 30.69 20.36
N PHE A 545 17.65 30.33 19.09
CA PHE A 545 18.43 30.94 18.01
C PHE A 545 17.76 32.22 17.53
N ASN A 546 18.08 33.32 18.22
CA ASN A 546 17.99 34.68 17.68
C ASN A 546 18.73 34.72 16.34
N ASN A 547 17.98 34.68 15.23
CA ASN A 547 18.32 35.29 13.94
C ASN A 547 17.21 35.02 12.92
N VAL A 548 16.07 35.69 13.10
CA VAL A 548 15.31 36.20 11.95
C VAL A 548 14.77 37.57 12.36
N ILE A 549 15.38 38.61 11.81
CA ILE A 549 14.75 39.93 11.73
C ILE A 549 13.53 39.74 10.83
N ILE A 550 12.34 39.62 11.41
CA ILE A 550 11.08 39.69 10.68
C ILE A 550 10.59 41.12 10.80
N ASN A 551 10.77 41.89 9.73
CA ASN A 551 9.97 43.09 9.52
C ASN A 551 8.50 42.67 9.36
N ASN A 552 7.67 43.19 10.27
CA ASN A 552 6.23 43.45 10.17
C ASN A 552 5.35 42.49 9.38
N SER A 553 4.61 41.63 10.10
CA SER A 553 3.27 41.16 9.72
C SER A 553 2.44 40.96 11.00
N PRO A 554 1.24 41.55 11.13
CA PRO A 554 0.47 41.56 12.36
C PRO A 554 -0.57 40.43 12.37
N PHE A 555 -0.16 39.18 12.58
CA PHE A 555 -1.11 38.11 12.93
C PHE A 555 -0.48 37.18 13.97
N ASN A 556 -0.42 37.67 15.20
CA ASN A 556 -0.28 36.84 16.39
C ASN A 556 -1.63 36.16 16.66
N PHE A 557 -1.77 34.89 16.28
CA PHE A 557 -2.83 34.05 16.86
C PHE A 557 -2.30 33.44 18.14
N ALA A 558 -2.86 33.90 19.26
CA ALA A 558 -2.65 33.31 20.58
C ALA A 558 -3.15 31.85 20.56
N ILE A 559 -2.25 30.91 20.79
CA ILE A 559 -2.61 29.52 21.06
C ILE A 559 -3.10 29.48 22.50
N TYR A 560 -4.42 29.42 22.69
CA TYR A 560 -5.01 29.10 23.99
C TYR A 560 -4.80 27.61 24.27
N ASN A 561 -4.15 27.32 25.39
CA ASN A 561 -4.08 25.96 25.94
C ASN A 561 -5.46 25.54 26.44
N VAL A 562 -5.97 24.43 25.89
CA VAL A 562 -6.98 23.57 26.52
C VAL A 562 -6.45 22.15 26.54
#